data_AF-A0AB39TJR0-F1
#
_entry.id   AF-A0AB39TJR0-F1
#
_cell.length_a   1.000
_cell.length_b   1.000
_cell.length_c   1.000
_cell.angle_alpha   90.00
_cell.angle_beta   90.00
_cell.angle_gamma   90.00
#
_symmetry.space_group_name_H-M   'P 1'
#
loop_
_entity.id
_entity.type
_entity.pdbx_description
1 polymer ?
#
loop_
_entity_poly.entity_id
_entity_poly.type
_entity_poly.pdbx_seq_one_letter_code
_entity_poly.pdbx_strand_id
1 'polypeptide(L)'
;MRAFYRGYSSLTGRRAGQVRRLHLYREDGRYPGQQAHCGMHGYEVTNSPPIVLDPAPAAPPEGLTWCGACVGRAAERTGQLDEFAAALHRA
;
A
#
# COMPACT_ATOMS: atom_id res chain seq x y z
N MET A 1 3.78 -1.51 -10.63
CA MET A 1 3.46 -1.99 -9.27
C MET A 1 1.96 -1.97 -9.09
N ARG A 2 1.37 -2.90 -8.34
CA ARG A 2 -0.07 -2.96 -8.05
C ARG A 2 -0.37 -2.36 -6.68
N ALA A 3 -1.56 -1.81 -6.50
CA ALA A 3 -2.02 -1.30 -5.21
C ALA A 3 -3.37 -1.91 -4.82
N PHE A 4 -3.72 -1.88 -3.53
CA PHE A 4 -5.05 -2.24 -3.08
C PHE A 4 -5.47 -1.46 -1.83
N TYR A 5 -6.77 -1.30 -1.66
CA TYR A 5 -7.38 -0.86 -0.41
C TYR A 5 -8.55 -1.77 -0.09
N ARG A 6 -9.06 -1.73 1.14
CA ARG A 6 -10.21 -2.56 1.54
C ARG A 6 -11.43 -1.67 1.70
N GLY A 7 -12.55 -2.03 1.06
CA GLY A 7 -13.68 -1.13 0.84
C GLY A 7 -14.64 -0.96 2.04
N TYR A 8 -14.88 -1.99 2.84
CA TYR A 8 -15.80 -1.97 3.98
C TYR A 8 -15.47 -3.15 4.91
N SER A 9 -15.83 -3.06 6.20
CA SER A 9 -16.01 -4.24 7.04
C SER A 9 -17.49 -4.62 6.98
N SER A 10 -17.86 -5.75 6.38
CA SER A 10 -19.28 -6.13 6.34
C SER A 10 -19.81 -6.58 7.71
N LEU A 11 -18.93 -6.82 8.70
CA LEU A 11 -19.28 -7.06 10.10
C LEU A 11 -19.81 -5.81 10.82
N THR A 12 -19.33 -4.61 10.45
CA THR A 12 -19.69 -3.37 11.18
C THR A 12 -20.38 -2.33 10.31
N GLY A 13 -20.48 -2.56 8.99
CA GLY A 13 -21.10 -1.62 8.05
C GLY A 13 -20.42 -0.25 8.04
N ARG A 14 -19.20 -0.13 8.57
CA ARG A 14 -18.45 1.13 8.71
C ARG A 14 -17.11 1.03 8.00
N ARG A 15 -16.69 2.15 7.40
CA ARG A 15 -15.31 2.33 6.89
C ARG A 15 -14.37 2.48 8.09
N ALA A 16 -13.72 1.40 8.53
CA ALA A 16 -12.68 1.47 9.55
C ALA A 16 -11.51 2.35 9.08
N GLY A 17 -10.75 3.01 9.97
CA GLY A 17 -9.63 3.89 9.56
C GLY A 17 -8.58 3.22 8.67
N GLN A 18 -8.43 1.88 8.74
CA GLN A 18 -7.58 1.09 7.85
C GLN A 18 -8.07 1.04 6.38
N VAL A 19 -9.36 1.29 6.13
CA VAL A 19 -10.00 1.37 4.80
C VAL A 19 -9.52 2.62 4.03
N ARG A 20 -9.02 3.64 4.73
CA ARG A 20 -8.52 4.88 4.11
C ARG A 20 -7.10 4.74 3.55
N ARG A 21 -6.42 3.61 3.76
CA ARG A 21 -5.03 3.43 3.29
C ARG A 21 -4.97 2.65 1.99
N LEU A 22 -4.23 3.18 1.04
CA LEU A 22 -3.84 2.51 -0.19
C LEU A 22 -2.48 1.83 0.03
N HIS A 23 -2.46 0.50 -0.12
CA HIS A 23 -1.31 -0.35 0.10
C HIS A 23 -0.69 -0.78 -1.23
N LEU A 24 0.63 -0.91 -1.27
CA LEU A 24 1.35 -1.39 -2.45
C LEU A 24 1.64 -2.88 -2.28
N TYR A 25 1.26 -3.69 -3.28
CA TYR A 25 1.61 -5.11 -3.29
C TYR A 25 3.13 -5.29 -3.29
N ARG A 26 3.56 -6.28 -2.52
CA ARG A 26 4.91 -6.83 -2.57
C ARG A 26 4.92 -7.95 -3.61
N GLU A 27 5.74 -7.81 -4.65
CA GLU A 27 5.87 -8.81 -5.72
C GLU A 27 6.97 -9.86 -5.46
N ASP A 28 7.64 -9.78 -4.31
CA ASP A 28 8.73 -10.67 -3.91
C ASP A 28 8.52 -11.30 -2.51
N GLY A 29 9.45 -12.16 -2.11
CA GLY A 29 9.46 -12.82 -0.79
C GLY A 29 8.46 -13.97 -0.65
N ARG A 30 8.09 -14.30 0.60
CA ARG A 30 7.33 -15.52 0.96
C ARG A 30 5.88 -15.55 0.42
N TYR A 31 5.32 -14.41 0.02
CA TYR A 31 3.93 -14.28 -0.48
C TYR A 31 3.83 -13.19 -1.55
N PRO A 32 4.41 -13.40 -2.74
CA PRO A 32 4.42 -12.40 -3.81
C PRO A 32 3.01 -12.21 -4.37
N GLY A 33 2.61 -10.97 -4.61
CA GLY A 33 1.29 -10.62 -5.15
C GLY A 33 0.11 -10.90 -4.20
N GLN A 34 0.39 -11.29 -2.95
CA GLN A 34 -0.62 -11.67 -1.96
C GLN A 34 -0.55 -10.80 -0.69
N GLN A 35 0.50 -10.01 -0.53
CA GLN A 35 0.72 -9.17 0.64
C GLN A 35 1.24 -7.79 0.21
N ALA A 36 0.93 -6.76 0.99
CA ALA A 36 1.54 -5.45 0.87
C ALA A 36 2.97 -5.43 1.44
N HIS A 37 3.74 -4.42 1.08
CA HIS A 37 5.05 -4.16 1.71
C HIS A 37 4.99 -3.99 3.23
N CYS A 38 3.87 -3.47 3.78
CA CYS A 38 3.69 -3.32 5.22
C CYS A 38 3.16 -4.59 5.93
N GLY A 39 3.04 -5.72 5.23
CA GLY A 39 2.51 -6.97 5.78
C GLY A 39 0.99 -7.13 5.70
N MET A 40 0.26 -6.12 5.24
CA MET A 40 -1.20 -6.19 5.06
C MET A 40 -1.55 -7.24 4.01
N HIS A 41 -2.49 -8.12 4.29
CA HIS A 41 -2.93 -9.14 3.32
C HIS A 41 -3.65 -8.48 2.14
N GLY A 42 -3.31 -8.89 0.92
CA GLY A 42 -3.92 -8.45 -0.34
C GLY A 42 -4.86 -9.48 -0.96
N TYR A 43 -5.23 -10.52 -0.21
CA TYR A 43 -6.25 -11.50 -0.60
C TYR A 43 -7.54 -11.31 0.19
N GLU A 44 -8.63 -11.91 -0.28
CA GLU A 44 -9.91 -11.86 0.40
C GLU A 44 -9.81 -12.41 1.83
N VAL A 45 -10.26 -11.61 2.78
CA VAL A 45 -10.46 -12.06 4.17
C VAL A 45 -11.95 -11.86 4.42
N THR A 46 -12.57 -12.78 5.16
CA THR A 46 -14.01 -12.81 5.44
C THR A 46 -14.55 -11.40 5.56
N ASN A 47 -15.56 -11.07 4.74
CA ASN A 47 -16.29 -9.81 4.83
C ASN A 47 -15.49 -8.54 4.50
N SER A 48 -14.33 -8.68 3.85
CA SER A 48 -13.46 -7.55 3.48
C SER A 48 -12.66 -7.87 2.20
N PRO A 49 -13.28 -7.86 1.01
CA PRO A 49 -12.55 -8.06 -0.23
C PRO A 49 -11.60 -6.87 -0.49
N PRO A 50 -10.37 -7.13 -0.99
CA PRO A 50 -9.49 -6.08 -1.47
C PRO A 50 -10.01 -5.53 -2.80
N ILE A 51 -9.96 -4.21 -2.95
CA ILE A 51 -10.15 -3.53 -4.23
C ILE A 51 -8.76 -3.27 -4.80
N VAL A 52 -8.43 -3.96 -5.89
CA VAL A 52 -7.11 -3.92 -6.52
C VAL A 52 -7.10 -2.85 -7.61
N LEU A 53 -6.04 -2.05 -7.62
CA LEU A 53 -5.73 -1.06 -8.64
C LEU A 53 -4.45 -1.51 -9.35
N ASP A 54 -4.57 -1.89 -10.61
CA ASP A 54 -3.47 -2.35 -11.46
C ASP A 54 -3.54 -1.65 -12.83
N PRO A 55 -2.58 -0.76 -13.17
CA PRO A 55 -1.42 -0.38 -12.36
C PRO A 55 -1.80 0.46 -11.13
N ALA A 56 -0.88 0.56 -10.16
CA ALA A 56 -1.00 1.49 -9.05
C ALA A 56 -1.11 2.93 -9.61
N PRO A 57 -2.08 3.73 -9.14
CA PRO A 57 -2.24 5.11 -9.62
C PRO A 57 -1.08 5.98 -9.13
N ALA A 58 -0.83 7.10 -9.82
CA ALA A 58 0.22 8.05 -9.41
C ALA A 58 -0.11 8.75 -8.07
N ALA A 59 -1.38 8.91 -7.75
CA ALA A 59 -1.87 9.47 -6.49
C ALA A 59 -3.01 8.61 -5.92
N PRO A 60 -3.24 8.64 -4.59
CA PRO A 60 -4.37 7.93 -4.00
C PRO A 60 -5.69 8.48 -4.55
N PRO A 61 -6.68 7.62 -4.84
CA PRO A 61 -8.05 8.05 -5.13
C PRO A 61 -8.63 8.91 -3.99
N GLU A 62 -9.67 9.69 -4.29
CA GLU A 62 -10.31 10.58 -3.32
C GLU A 62 -10.71 9.84 -2.03
N GLY A 63 -10.39 10.43 -0.88
CA GLY A 63 -10.68 9.86 0.43
C GLY A 63 -9.72 8.74 0.88
N LEU A 64 -8.73 8.38 0.05
CA LEU A 64 -7.64 7.48 0.40
C LEU A 64 -6.32 8.25 0.60
N THR A 65 -5.43 7.65 1.36
CA THR A 65 -4.04 8.10 1.53
C THR A 65 -3.09 6.94 1.32
N TRP A 66 -1.89 7.20 0.83
CA TRP A 66 -0.88 6.16 0.75
C TRP A 66 -0.53 5.61 2.13
N CYS A 67 -0.34 4.30 2.23
CA CYS A 67 0.28 3.71 3.40
C CYS A 67 1.77 4.12 3.45
N GLY A 68 2.14 4.98 4.39
CA GLY A 68 3.52 5.48 4.52
C GLY A 68 4.57 4.38 4.64
N ALA A 69 4.27 3.28 5.33
CA ALA A 69 5.17 2.13 5.40
C ALA A 69 5.35 1.43 4.05
N CYS A 70 4.29 1.33 3.24
CA CYS A 70 4.41 0.74 1.90
C CYS A 70 5.24 1.64 0.97
N VAL A 71 4.98 2.96 0.99
CA VAL A 71 5.74 3.93 0.19
C VAL A 71 7.20 3.95 0.61
N GLY A 72 7.50 4.01 1.90
CA GLY A 72 8.88 4.02 2.41
C GLY A 72 9.66 2.76 1.99
N ARG A 73 9.05 1.57 2.08
CA ARG A 73 9.68 0.32 1.62
C ARG A 73 9.86 0.27 0.10
N ALA A 74 8.91 0.83 -0.67
CA ALA A 74 9.06 0.93 -2.11
C ALA A 74 10.22 1.88 -2.47
N ALA A 75 10.29 3.05 -1.83
CA ALA A 75 11.35 4.04 -2.02
C ALA A 75 12.74 3.48 -1.64
N GLU A 76 12.82 2.73 -0.54
CA GLU A 76 14.04 2.01 -0.13
C GLU A 76 14.52 1.06 -1.23
N ARG A 77 13.60 0.24 -1.77
CA ARG A 77 13.91 -0.75 -2.80
C ARG A 77 14.32 -0.15 -4.13
N THR A 78 13.83 1.05 -4.45
CA THR A 78 14.18 1.75 -5.68
C THR A 78 15.37 2.69 -5.50
N GLY A 79 16.04 2.70 -4.34
CA GLY A 79 17.18 3.59 -4.06
C GLY A 79 16.81 5.07 -3.88
N GLN A 80 15.52 5.42 -3.87
CA GLN A 80 15.09 6.81 -3.73
C GLN A 80 15.44 7.39 -2.36
N LEU A 81 15.51 6.55 -1.32
CA LEU A 81 15.95 7.00 0.00
C LEU A 81 17.42 7.42 0.00
N ASP A 82 18.27 6.73 -0.77
CA ASP A 82 19.69 7.08 -0.90
C ASP A 82 19.86 8.41 -1.66
N GLU A 83 19.10 8.60 -2.74
CA GLU A 83 19.05 9.87 -3.47
C GLU A 83 18.61 11.02 -2.58
N PHE A 84 17.56 10.81 -1.76
CA PHE A 84 17.06 11.79 -0.83
C PHE A 84 18.09 12.12 0.27
N ALA A 85 18.74 11.11 0.85
CA ALA A 85 19.80 11.30 1.84
C ALA A 85 20.98 12.12 1.25
N ALA A 86 21.39 11.80 0.03
CA ALA A 86 22.43 12.55 -0.68
C ALA A 86 22.01 14.01 -0.97
N ALA A 87 20.72 14.28 -1.18
CA ALA A 87 20.22 15.64 -1.32
C ALA A 87 20.27 16.42 0.00
N LEU A 88 19.90 15.80 1.12
CA LEU A 88 19.97 16.44 2.44
C LEU A 88 21.39 16.84 2.85
N HIS A 89 22.40 16.06 2.48
CA HIS A 89 23.80 16.39 2.74
C HIS A 89 24.34 17.55 1.90
N ARG A 90 23.63 17.96 0.84
CA ARG A 90 23.99 19.08 -0.04
C ARG A 90 23.22 20.36 0.25
N ALA A 91 22.27 20.32 1.19
CA ALA A 91 21.44 21.46 1.62
C ALA A 91 22.01 22.08 2.90
#